data_AF-A0A6P1QTT0-F1
#
_entry.id   AF-A0A6P1QTT0-F1
#
_cell.length_a   1.000
_cell.length_b   1.000
_cell.length_c   1.000
_cell.angle_alpha   90.00
_cell.angle_beta   90.00
_cell.angle_gamma   90.00
#
_symmetry.space_group_name_H-M   'P 1'
#
loop_
_entity.id
_entity.type
_entity.pdbx_description
1 polymer ?
#
loop_
_entity_poly.entity_id
_entity_poly.type
_entity_poly.pdbx_seq_one_letter_code
_entity_poly.pdbx_strand_id
1 'polypeptide(L)'
;MKTAFLPIFLLFSAFTVAQKKDNCDNIINLYSDIFSIKKPPIESVKKCLSKYEKKIRIEVINNGEYNKFVQYLSLDFIKVNNNDFSPILKYSENTPEIIVDKTSDETNWKDGYGGNLYKHSIMVSQSYLSPEDNPNLLLKEVEIYETSAPILSSVFRVFTYRKDFDYSNPAHLNKTINIYADDKLILTKTYSQEEVEKTEGIILELKL
;
A
#
# COMPACT_ATOMS: atom_id res chain seq x y z
N MET A 1 -43.07 -55.02 -42.07
CA MET A 1 -42.89 -53.57 -41.86
C MET A 1 -42.11 -53.37 -40.56
N LYS A 2 -40.84 -52.99 -40.64
CA LYS A 2 -40.04 -52.50 -39.50
C LYS A 2 -39.65 -51.08 -39.85
N THR A 3 -40.23 -50.12 -39.15
CA THR A 3 -39.91 -48.69 -39.26
C THR A 3 -38.55 -48.44 -38.61
N ALA A 4 -37.62 -47.91 -39.40
CA ALA A 4 -36.32 -47.44 -38.92
C ALA A 4 -36.53 -46.08 -38.22
N PHE A 5 -36.19 -46.00 -36.94
CA PHE A 5 -36.03 -44.72 -36.24
C PHE A 5 -34.59 -44.24 -36.40
N LEU A 6 -34.42 -43.12 -37.11
CA LEU A 6 -33.17 -42.38 -37.20
C LEU A 6 -33.05 -41.52 -35.92
N PRO A 7 -31.99 -41.64 -35.08
CA PRO A 7 -31.76 -40.66 -34.04
C PRO A 7 -31.08 -39.44 -34.67
N ILE A 8 -31.79 -38.31 -34.68
CA ILE A 8 -31.21 -36.99 -34.93
C ILE A 8 -30.31 -36.67 -33.73
N PHE A 9 -29.00 -36.87 -33.89
CA PHE A 9 -28.01 -36.31 -32.98
C PHE A 9 -27.92 -34.81 -33.24
N LEU A 10 -28.64 -34.01 -32.46
CA LEU A 10 -28.40 -32.59 -32.32
C LEU A 10 -27.02 -32.41 -31.68
N LEU A 11 -26.01 -32.18 -32.53
CA LEU A 11 -24.73 -31.63 -32.13
C LEU A 11 -25.00 -30.24 -31.55
N PHE A 12 -25.18 -30.16 -30.23
CA PHE A 12 -24.92 -28.91 -29.52
C PHE A 12 -23.45 -28.60 -29.73
N SER A 13 -23.16 -27.76 -30.72
CA SER A 13 -21.89 -27.06 -30.81
C SER A 13 -21.72 -26.30 -29.51
N ALA A 14 -20.97 -26.89 -28.58
CA ALA A 14 -20.45 -26.19 -27.43
C ALA A 14 -19.71 -24.98 -28.00
N PHE A 15 -20.32 -23.79 -27.84
CA PHE A 15 -19.59 -22.55 -27.98
C PHE A 15 -18.52 -22.59 -26.91
N THR A 16 -17.35 -23.13 -27.25
CA THR A 16 -16.13 -22.79 -26.55
C THR A 16 -15.97 -21.30 -26.77
N VAL A 17 -16.50 -20.49 -25.85
CA VAL A 17 -15.98 -19.15 -25.62
C VAL A 17 -14.53 -19.41 -25.25
N ALA A 18 -13.66 -19.39 -26.26
CA ALA A 18 -12.24 -19.33 -26.06
C ALA A 18 -12.05 -18.20 -25.06
N GLN A 19 -11.71 -18.53 -23.81
CA GLN A 19 -11.41 -17.55 -22.79
C GLN A 19 -10.24 -16.77 -23.35
N LYS A 20 -10.55 -15.63 -23.96
CA LYS A 20 -9.59 -14.67 -24.47
C LYS A 20 -8.68 -14.40 -23.28
N LYS A 21 -7.43 -14.88 -23.34
CA LYS A 21 -6.45 -14.76 -22.27
C LYS A 21 -6.51 -13.30 -21.80
N ASP A 22 -7.06 -13.07 -20.61
CA ASP A 22 -7.30 -11.72 -20.10
C ASP A 22 -5.93 -11.05 -19.96
N ASN A 23 -5.57 -10.24 -20.96
CA ASN A 23 -4.37 -9.41 -20.89
C ASN A 23 -4.70 -8.26 -19.95
N CYS A 24 -4.31 -8.42 -18.68
CA CYS A 24 -4.62 -7.43 -17.65
C CYS A 24 -4.07 -6.05 -17.98
N ASP A 25 -2.90 -5.97 -18.63
CA ASP A 25 -2.34 -4.69 -19.08
C ASP A 25 -3.29 -4.01 -20.07
N ASN A 26 -3.84 -4.76 -21.02
CA ASN A 26 -4.82 -4.22 -21.98
C ASN A 26 -6.13 -3.78 -21.29
N ILE A 27 -6.63 -4.56 -20.33
CA ILE A 27 -7.84 -4.22 -19.56
C ILE A 27 -7.62 -2.91 -18.78
N ILE A 28 -6.50 -2.80 -18.07
CA ILE A 28 -6.16 -1.61 -17.29
C ILE A 28 -5.98 -0.39 -18.22
N ASN A 29 -5.22 -0.55 -19.32
CA ASN A 29 -4.96 0.53 -20.28
C ASN A 29 -6.26 1.05 -20.94
N LEU A 30 -7.14 0.15 -21.38
CA LEU A 30 -8.44 0.52 -21.95
C LEU A 30 -9.34 1.22 -20.92
N TYR A 31 -9.25 0.80 -19.66
CA TYR A 31 -9.99 1.45 -18.58
C TYR A 31 -9.46 2.86 -18.29
N SER A 32 -8.13 3.08 -18.34
CA SER A 32 -7.54 4.41 -18.14
C SER A 32 -7.68 5.35 -19.34
N ASP A 33 -7.84 4.83 -20.55
CA ASP A 33 -7.93 5.64 -21.78
C ASP A 33 -9.24 6.44 -21.86
N ILE A 34 -9.17 7.75 -21.60
CA ILE A 34 -10.32 8.66 -21.61
C ILE A 34 -11.08 8.71 -22.94
N PHE A 35 -10.45 8.31 -24.06
CA PHE A 35 -11.05 8.31 -25.39
C PHE A 35 -11.67 6.96 -25.77
N SER A 36 -11.53 5.94 -24.91
CA SER A 36 -12.10 4.61 -25.18
C SER A 36 -13.63 4.62 -25.11
N ILE A 37 -14.25 4.28 -26.24
CA ILE A 37 -15.71 4.23 -26.41
C ILE A 37 -16.33 3.09 -25.59
N LYS A 38 -15.56 2.03 -25.30
CA LYS A 38 -16.03 0.86 -24.54
C LYS A 38 -15.05 0.51 -23.43
N LYS A 39 -15.38 0.97 -22.22
CA LYS A 39 -14.64 0.62 -21.01
C LYS A 39 -14.87 -0.85 -20.63
N PRO A 40 -13.82 -1.57 -20.16
CA PRO A 40 -14.00 -2.86 -19.53
C PRO A 40 -14.89 -2.75 -18.26
N PRO A 41 -15.56 -3.84 -17.84
CA PRO A 41 -16.28 -3.87 -16.58
C PRO A 41 -15.36 -3.57 -15.39
N ILE A 42 -15.85 -2.81 -14.41
CA ILE A 42 -15.10 -2.46 -13.19
C ILE A 42 -14.54 -3.71 -12.49
N GLU A 43 -15.33 -4.79 -12.41
CA GLU A 43 -14.90 -6.05 -11.78
C GLU A 43 -13.73 -6.72 -12.52
N SER A 44 -13.67 -6.61 -13.85
CA SER A 44 -12.53 -7.09 -14.63
C SER A 44 -11.26 -6.29 -14.33
N VAL A 45 -11.40 -4.97 -14.13
CA VAL A 45 -10.29 -4.08 -13.78
C VAL A 45 -9.78 -4.38 -12.38
N LYS A 46 -10.67 -4.46 -11.39
CA LYS A 46 -10.34 -4.84 -10.00
C LYS A 46 -9.62 -6.18 -9.95
N LYS A 47 -10.14 -7.20 -10.64
CA LYS A 47 -9.52 -8.53 -10.75
C LYS A 47 -8.10 -8.48 -11.33
N CYS A 48 -7.85 -7.57 -12.26
CA CYS A 48 -6.53 -7.39 -12.85
C CYS A 48 -5.58 -6.65 -11.91
N LEU A 49 -6.03 -5.56 -11.28
CA LEU A 49 -5.24 -4.82 -10.30
C LEU A 49 -4.84 -5.68 -9.09
N SER A 50 -5.74 -6.52 -8.58
CA SER A 50 -5.44 -7.40 -7.44
C SER A 50 -4.32 -8.41 -7.69
N LYS A 51 -3.90 -8.63 -8.94
CA LYS A 51 -2.73 -9.48 -9.24
C LYS A 51 -1.40 -8.80 -8.91
N TYR A 52 -1.37 -7.47 -8.85
CA TYR A 52 -0.20 -6.68 -8.53
C TYR A 52 -0.14 -6.32 -7.04
N GLU A 53 -1.18 -6.63 -6.26
CA GLU A 53 -1.17 -6.35 -4.84
C GLU A 53 -0.17 -7.24 -4.08
N LYS A 54 0.56 -6.64 -3.13
CA LYS A 54 1.56 -7.32 -2.29
C LYS A 54 1.38 -6.97 -0.83
N LYS A 55 1.70 -7.92 0.06
CA LYS A 55 1.87 -7.59 1.48
C LYS A 55 3.20 -6.89 1.67
N ILE A 56 3.20 -5.77 2.38
CA ILE A 56 4.38 -4.96 2.59
C ILE A 56 4.79 -4.96 4.05
N ARG A 57 6.09 -5.07 4.29
CA ARG A 57 6.72 -4.82 5.58
C ARG A 57 7.80 -3.77 5.40
N ILE A 58 7.73 -2.70 6.17
CA ILE A 58 8.78 -1.68 6.27
C ILE A 58 9.44 -1.84 7.63
N GLU A 59 10.75 -1.94 7.63
CA GLU A 59 11.58 -2.06 8.83
C GLU A 59 12.55 -0.89 8.86
N VAL A 60 12.47 -0.10 9.92
CA VAL A 60 13.35 1.05 10.15
C VAL A 60 14.28 0.69 11.31
N ILE A 61 15.58 0.74 11.05
CA ILE A 61 16.63 0.45 12.03
C ILE A 61 17.38 1.75 12.30
N ASN A 62 17.32 2.23 13.54
CA ASN A 62 17.97 3.44 14.01
C ASN A 62 19.19 3.06 14.85
N ASN A 63 20.38 3.39 14.38
CA ASN A 63 21.64 3.12 15.07
C ASN A 63 22.29 4.41 15.58
N GLY A 64 23.01 4.32 16.70
CA GLY A 64 23.69 5.45 17.33
C GLY A 64 22.88 6.06 18.47
N GLU A 65 22.89 7.38 18.57
CA GLU A 65 22.26 8.15 19.65
C GLU A 65 20.78 8.45 19.35
N TYR A 66 20.02 7.45 18.86
CA TYR A 66 18.63 7.62 18.41
C TYR A 66 17.68 8.14 19.50
N ASN A 67 18.01 7.94 20.78
CA ASN A 67 17.28 8.47 21.93
C ASN A 67 17.34 10.00 22.07
N LYS A 68 18.25 10.68 21.35
CA LYS A 68 18.30 12.15 21.25
C LYS A 68 17.34 12.72 20.21
N PHE A 69 16.68 11.86 19.44
CA PHE A 69 15.83 12.24 18.34
C PHE A 69 14.36 11.90 18.62
N VAL A 70 13.49 12.56 17.88
CA VAL A 70 12.06 12.27 17.77
C VAL A 70 11.70 12.22 16.29
N GLN A 71 10.56 11.62 15.97
CA GLN A 71 10.15 11.48 14.58
C GLN A 71 8.67 11.76 14.38
N TYR A 72 8.37 12.26 13.19
CA TYR A 72 7.04 12.30 12.62
C TYR A 72 6.96 11.33 11.43
N LEU A 73 5.90 10.54 11.39
CA LEU A 73 5.69 9.50 10.41
C LEU A 73 4.33 9.68 9.74
N SER A 74 4.32 9.54 8.42
CA SER A 74 3.12 9.42 7.62
C SER A 74 3.21 8.19 6.71
N LEU A 75 2.13 7.43 6.67
CA LEU A 75 1.98 6.17 5.95
C LEU A 75 0.67 6.20 5.18
N ASP A 76 0.74 6.21 3.86
CA ASP A 76 -0.41 6.07 2.98
C ASP A 76 -0.37 4.71 2.31
N PHE A 77 -1.49 3.99 2.33
CA PHE A 77 -1.64 2.72 1.64
C PHE A 77 -2.82 2.75 0.70
N ILE A 78 -2.65 2.24 -0.51
CA ILE A 78 -3.70 2.12 -1.53
C ILE A 78 -3.88 0.64 -1.84
N LYS A 79 -5.13 0.16 -1.82
CA LYS A 79 -5.49 -1.20 -2.25
C LYS A 79 -6.70 -1.19 -3.17
N VAL A 80 -6.95 -2.31 -3.84
CA VAL A 80 -8.18 -2.54 -4.62
C VAL A 80 -9.38 -2.52 -3.68
N ASN A 81 -10.45 -1.86 -4.10
CA ASN A 81 -11.70 -1.81 -3.38
C ASN A 81 -12.45 -3.15 -3.51
N ASN A 82 -12.24 -4.03 -2.55
CA ASN A 82 -12.96 -5.29 -2.38
C ASN A 82 -14.09 -5.20 -1.34
N ASN A 83 -14.50 -4.00 -0.93
CA ASN A 83 -15.46 -3.72 0.15
C ASN A 83 -15.04 -4.28 1.53
N ASP A 84 -13.75 -4.51 1.74
CA ASP A 84 -13.19 -4.81 3.05
C ASP A 84 -12.51 -3.54 3.59
N PHE A 85 -13.06 -2.96 4.64
CA PHE A 85 -12.57 -1.74 5.27
C PHE A 85 -11.83 -2.01 6.60
N SER A 86 -11.29 -3.22 6.75
CA SER A 86 -10.40 -3.58 7.86
C SER A 86 -9.09 -2.79 7.78
N PRO A 87 -8.52 -2.34 8.91
CA PRO A 87 -7.27 -1.57 8.93
C PRO A 87 -6.14 -2.27 8.18
N ILE A 88 -5.53 -1.55 7.23
CA ILE A 88 -4.40 -2.05 6.43
C ILE A 88 -3.15 -2.25 7.28
N LEU A 89 -2.87 -1.38 8.25
CA LEU A 89 -1.69 -1.50 9.10
C LEU A 89 -1.96 -2.45 10.27
N LYS A 90 -1.08 -3.44 10.44
CA LYS A 90 -1.10 -4.36 11.57
C LYS A 90 -0.54 -3.68 12.81
N TYR A 91 -1.26 -3.77 13.92
CA TYR A 91 -0.75 -3.34 15.21
C TYR A 91 0.40 -4.27 15.67
N SER A 92 1.51 -3.68 16.13
CA SER A 92 2.59 -4.41 16.79
C SER A 92 3.24 -3.55 17.88
N GLU A 93 3.92 -4.19 18.83
CA GLU A 93 4.68 -3.48 19.87
C GLU A 93 5.81 -2.62 19.27
N ASN A 94 6.32 -3.01 18.10
CA ASN A 94 7.37 -2.29 17.37
C ASN A 94 6.80 -1.30 16.35
N THR A 95 5.49 -1.07 16.35
CA THR A 95 4.85 0.00 15.58
C THR A 95 4.69 1.17 16.55
N PRO A 96 5.60 2.16 16.57
CA PRO A 96 5.45 3.31 17.47
C PRO A 96 4.11 4.01 17.22
N GLU A 97 3.61 4.72 18.25
CA GLU A 97 2.25 5.26 18.34
C GLU A 97 1.80 6.00 17.07
N ILE A 98 1.21 5.25 16.16
CA ILE A 98 0.44 5.77 15.03
C ILE A 98 -0.96 5.98 15.56
N ILE A 99 -1.47 7.21 15.38
CA ILE A 99 -2.88 7.47 15.61
C ILE A 99 -3.62 6.80 14.45
N VAL A 100 -4.13 5.61 14.73
CA VAL A 100 -5.20 5.04 13.93
C VAL A 100 -6.44 5.83 14.33
N ASP A 101 -7.08 6.51 13.38
CA ASP A 101 -8.43 6.98 13.64
C ASP A 101 -9.31 5.72 13.78
N LYS A 102 -9.62 5.36 15.02
CA LYS A 102 -9.77 3.98 15.54
C LYS A 102 -11.03 3.23 15.10
N THR A 103 -11.76 3.73 14.12
CA THR A 103 -12.99 3.08 13.69
C THR A 103 -12.77 2.43 12.33
N SER A 104 -13.17 1.16 12.22
CA SER A 104 -13.49 0.48 10.95
C SER A 104 -14.71 1.13 10.26
N ASP A 105 -14.86 2.43 10.44
CA ASP A 105 -15.87 3.29 9.86
C ASP A 105 -15.35 3.75 8.51
N GLU A 106 -16.19 3.64 7.49
CA GLU A 106 -15.87 4.04 6.11
C GLU A 106 -15.46 5.51 6.03
N THR A 107 -15.77 6.32 7.05
CA THR A 107 -15.40 7.74 7.17
C THR A 107 -13.88 8.00 7.12
N ASN A 108 -13.06 7.05 7.56
CA ASN A 108 -11.60 7.15 7.55
C ASN A 108 -10.96 6.63 6.26
N TRP A 109 -11.77 6.13 5.34
CA TRP A 109 -11.33 5.66 4.03
C TRP A 109 -11.55 6.72 2.98
N LYS A 110 -10.59 6.82 2.08
CA LYS A 110 -10.68 7.67 0.89
C LYS A 110 -10.72 6.78 -0.35
N ASP A 111 -11.08 7.36 -1.49
CA ASP A 111 -10.75 6.70 -2.74
C ASP A 111 -9.22 6.60 -2.92
N GLY A 112 -8.76 5.79 -3.87
CA GLY A 112 -7.31 5.62 -4.13
C GLY A 112 -6.56 6.89 -4.55
N TYR A 113 -7.24 8.04 -4.68
CA TYR A 113 -6.65 9.34 -4.98
C TYR A 113 -6.73 10.33 -3.80
N GLY A 114 -7.21 9.89 -2.63
CA GLY A 114 -7.36 10.72 -1.42
C GLY A 114 -8.66 11.51 -1.36
N GLY A 115 -9.57 11.33 -2.31
CA GLY A 115 -10.88 11.96 -2.38
C GLY A 115 -11.96 11.25 -1.56
N ASN A 116 -13.20 11.73 -1.67
CA ASN A 116 -14.34 11.08 -1.03
C ASN A 116 -14.53 9.66 -1.55
N LEU A 117 -14.81 8.72 -0.66
CA LEU A 117 -15.09 7.35 -1.03
C LEU A 117 -16.44 7.27 -1.78
N TYR A 118 -16.43 6.72 -2.99
CA TYR A 118 -17.63 6.43 -3.76
C TYR A 118 -17.84 4.92 -3.87
N LYS A 119 -19.10 4.48 -3.94
CA LYS A 119 -19.49 3.06 -4.06
C LYS A 119 -18.79 2.31 -5.21
N HIS A 120 -18.38 3.04 -6.25
CA HIS A 120 -17.74 2.48 -7.45
C HIS A 120 -16.25 2.80 -7.56
N SER A 121 -15.62 3.34 -6.51
CA SER A 121 -14.17 3.52 -6.48
C SER A 121 -13.47 2.17 -6.70
N ILE A 122 -12.53 2.13 -7.63
CA ILE A 122 -11.77 0.92 -7.96
C ILE A 122 -10.74 0.62 -6.89
N MET A 123 -10.16 1.66 -6.33
CA MET A 123 -9.16 1.62 -5.29
C MET A 123 -9.64 2.45 -4.10
N VAL A 124 -9.14 2.10 -2.92
CA VAL A 124 -9.37 2.81 -1.68
C VAL A 124 -8.04 3.03 -0.99
N SER A 125 -7.95 4.08 -0.18
CA SER A 125 -6.76 4.38 0.60
C SER A 125 -7.07 4.60 2.07
N GLN A 126 -6.04 4.35 2.87
CA GLN A 126 -6.04 4.61 4.30
C GLN A 126 -4.69 5.21 4.68
N SER A 127 -4.76 6.32 5.42
CA SER A 127 -3.60 7.09 5.87
C SER A 127 -3.42 6.95 7.36
N TYR A 128 -2.17 6.93 7.78
CA TYR A 128 -1.73 6.72 9.16
C TYR A 128 -0.71 7.79 9.49
N LEU A 129 -0.92 8.49 10.61
CA LEU A 129 -0.07 9.60 11.05
C LEU A 129 0.36 9.35 12.49
N SER A 130 1.63 9.57 12.79
CA SER A 130 2.05 9.72 14.18
C SER A 130 1.60 11.09 14.72
N PRO A 131 1.42 11.23 16.04
CA PRO A 131 1.23 12.55 16.63
C PRO A 131 2.38 13.48 16.24
N GLU A 132 2.05 14.69 15.77
CA GLU A 132 3.05 15.73 15.54
C GLU A 132 3.65 16.17 16.89
N ASP A 133 4.98 16.36 16.93
CA ASP A 133 5.70 17.02 18.02
C ASP A 133 5.45 16.47 19.43
N ASN A 134 5.39 15.15 19.60
CA ASN A 134 5.41 14.56 20.94
C ASN A 134 6.85 14.24 21.38
N PRO A 135 7.51 15.08 22.21
CA PRO A 135 8.90 14.87 22.65
C PRO A 135 9.09 13.63 23.54
N ASN A 136 8.00 12.94 23.90
CA ASN A 136 8.02 11.71 24.68
C ASN A 136 8.03 10.45 23.82
N LEU A 137 7.75 10.57 22.51
CA LEU A 137 7.85 9.47 21.55
C LEU A 137 9.27 9.40 20.98
N LEU A 138 10.16 8.80 21.78
CA LEU A 138 11.52 8.51 21.35
C LEU A 138 11.52 7.50 20.20
N LEU A 139 12.48 7.64 19.29
CA LEU A 139 12.76 6.62 18.28
C LEU A 139 13.06 5.29 18.97
N LYS A 140 12.59 4.20 18.37
CA LYS A 140 13.02 2.85 18.76
C LYS A 140 14.23 2.45 17.92
N GLU A 141 15.05 1.57 18.46
CA GLU A 141 16.15 0.97 17.70
C GLU A 141 15.62 0.27 16.44
N VAL A 142 14.49 -0.44 16.56
CA VAL A 142 13.80 -1.10 15.45
C VAL A 142 12.33 -0.74 15.47
N GLU A 143 11.81 -0.34 14.31
CA GLU A 143 10.40 -0.06 14.09
C GLU A 143 9.89 -0.87 12.89
N ILE A 144 8.69 -1.42 13.00
CA ILE A 144 8.10 -2.29 12.00
C ILE A 144 6.69 -1.82 11.65
N TYR A 145 6.46 -1.63 10.34
CA TYR A 145 5.18 -1.27 9.75
C TYR A 145 4.79 -2.35 8.74
N GLU A 146 3.87 -3.24 9.13
CA GLU A 146 3.48 -4.41 8.35
C GLU A 146 2.02 -4.31 7.93
N THR A 147 1.70 -4.63 6.67
CA THR A 147 0.32 -4.62 6.20
C THR A 147 -0.41 -5.93 6.53
N SER A 148 -1.63 -5.81 7.03
CA SER A 148 -2.56 -6.92 7.26
C SER A 148 -3.15 -7.45 5.93
N ALA A 149 -3.33 -6.55 4.96
CA ALA A 149 -3.85 -6.80 3.63
C ALA A 149 -2.82 -6.50 2.52
N PRO A 150 -2.92 -7.16 1.36
CA PRO A 150 -2.18 -6.76 0.16
C PRO A 150 -2.57 -5.34 -0.28
N ILE A 151 -1.59 -4.59 -0.78
CA ILE A 151 -1.74 -3.21 -1.28
C ILE A 151 -1.14 -3.09 -2.70
N LEU A 152 -1.58 -2.09 -3.47
CA LEU A 152 -1.04 -1.73 -4.78
C LEU A 152 0.14 -0.78 -4.70
N SER A 153 0.09 0.14 -3.75
CA SER A 153 1.12 1.16 -3.57
C SER A 153 1.11 1.73 -2.17
N SER A 154 2.24 2.33 -1.80
CA SER A 154 2.39 3.02 -0.52
C SER A 154 3.24 4.27 -0.66
N VAL A 155 2.97 5.25 0.18
CA VAL A 155 3.88 6.36 0.44
C VAL A 155 4.28 6.31 1.92
N PHE A 156 5.58 6.19 2.17
CA PHE A 156 6.18 6.24 3.49
C PHE A 156 6.95 7.55 3.62
N ARG A 157 6.63 8.35 4.64
CA ARG A 157 7.33 9.60 4.96
C ARG A 157 7.77 9.57 6.40
N VAL A 158 9.07 9.80 6.63
CA VAL A 158 9.62 9.91 7.97
C VAL A 158 10.47 11.16 8.09
N PHE A 159 10.15 11.97 9.07
CA PHE A 159 10.88 13.18 9.44
C PHE A 159 11.51 12.91 10.79
N THR A 160 12.79 13.19 10.95
CA THR A 160 13.50 12.93 12.21
C THR A 160 14.27 14.18 12.57
N TYR A 161 14.13 14.59 13.83
CA TYR A 161 14.70 15.83 14.33
C TYR A 161 15.23 15.63 15.75
N ARG A 162 16.20 16.47 16.12
CA ARG A 162 16.73 16.46 17.47
C ARG A 162 15.70 16.98 18.46
N LYS A 163 15.57 16.27 19.58
CA LYS A 163 14.65 16.65 20.66
C LYS A 163 15.05 17.96 21.35
N ASP A 164 16.34 18.21 21.47
CA ASP A 164 16.90 19.37 22.18
C ASP A 164 17.01 20.62 21.29
N PHE A 165 16.78 20.49 19.98
CA PHE A 165 17.00 21.53 18.97
C PHE A 165 18.41 22.16 19.03
N ASP A 166 19.38 21.50 19.66
CA ASP A 166 20.76 21.96 19.78
C ASP A 166 21.63 21.34 18.67
N TYR A 167 21.68 22.03 17.54
CA TYR A 167 22.50 21.63 16.39
C TYR A 167 24.00 21.96 16.57
N SER A 168 24.39 22.61 17.67
CA SER A 168 25.79 22.95 17.93
C SER A 168 26.59 21.78 18.51
N ASN A 169 25.91 20.86 19.19
CA ASN A 169 26.48 19.63 19.70
C ASN A 169 26.24 18.50 18.69
N PRO A 170 27.23 17.94 17.99
CA PRO A 170 26.97 16.86 17.03
C PRO A 170 26.35 15.66 17.74
N ALA A 171 25.37 15.03 17.09
CA ALA A 171 24.91 13.70 17.45
C ALA A 171 25.31 12.74 16.34
N HIS A 172 25.08 11.44 16.56
CA HIS A 172 25.23 10.44 15.52
C HIS A 172 23.98 9.59 15.41
N LEU A 173 23.30 9.68 14.26
CA LEU A 173 22.21 8.80 13.86
C LEU A 173 22.50 8.21 12.49
N ASN A 174 22.38 6.90 12.36
CA ASN A 174 22.31 6.21 11.07
C ASN A 174 20.98 5.47 10.99
N LYS A 175 20.17 5.80 9.97
CA LYS A 175 18.87 5.18 9.74
C LYS A 175 18.94 4.25 8.53
N THR A 176 18.59 2.99 8.71
CA THR A 176 18.42 2.04 7.61
C THR A 176 16.94 1.70 7.47
N ILE A 177 16.41 1.80 6.25
CA ILE A 177 15.03 1.46 5.92
C ILE A 177 15.07 0.30 4.93
N ASN A 178 14.51 -0.84 5.36
CA ASN A 178 14.31 -2.03 4.55
C ASN A 178 12.83 -2.15 4.18
N ILE A 179 12.54 -2.39 2.91
CA ILE A 179 11.19 -2.66 2.41
C ILE A 179 11.13 -4.07 1.86
N TYR A 180 10.14 -4.83 2.31
CA TYR A 180 9.87 -6.18 1.89
C TYR A 180 8.50 -6.25 1.21
N ALA A 181 8.39 -7.00 0.12
CA ALA A 181 7.15 -7.34 -0.55
C ALA A 181 6.99 -8.86 -0.61
N ASP A 182 5.87 -9.38 -0.10
CA ASP A 182 5.62 -10.82 0.11
C ASP A 182 6.85 -11.50 0.75
N ASP A 183 7.31 -10.94 1.88
CA ASP A 183 8.46 -11.39 2.68
C ASP A 183 9.84 -11.34 1.99
N LYS A 184 9.92 -10.82 0.77
CA LYS A 184 11.18 -10.65 0.04
C LYS A 184 11.67 -9.22 0.16
N LEU A 185 12.93 -9.03 0.55
CA LEU A 185 13.57 -7.71 0.56
C LEU A 185 13.64 -7.17 -0.88
N ILE A 186 13.03 -6.00 -1.11
CA ILE A 186 13.00 -5.34 -2.42
C ILE A 186 13.77 -4.02 -2.44
N LEU A 187 13.99 -3.39 -1.28
CA LEU A 187 14.71 -2.14 -1.17
C LEU A 187 15.42 -2.02 0.18
N THR A 188 16.65 -1.53 0.17
CA THR A 188 17.36 -1.03 1.35
C THR A 188 17.86 0.38 1.05
N LYS A 189 17.62 1.30 1.97
CA LYS A 189 18.17 2.66 1.96
C LYS A 189 18.81 2.95 3.30
N THR A 190 19.99 3.56 3.28
CA THR A 190 20.68 4.00 4.50
C THR A 190 20.92 5.50 4.41
N TYR A 191 20.68 6.19 5.51
CA TYR A 191 20.81 7.63 5.64
C TYR A 191 21.67 7.93 6.87
N SER A 192 22.67 8.78 6.67
CA SER A 192 23.39 9.44 7.74
C SER A 192 22.54 10.54 8.38
N GLN A 193 22.93 11.00 9.56
CA GLN A 193 22.27 12.11 10.23
C GLN A 193 22.23 13.37 9.36
N GLU A 194 23.34 13.72 8.70
CA GLU A 194 23.40 14.90 7.85
C GLU A 194 22.38 14.81 6.70
N GLU A 195 22.20 13.64 6.11
CA GLU A 195 21.18 13.41 5.10
C GLU A 195 19.78 13.54 5.68
N VAL A 196 19.53 12.93 6.85
CA VAL A 196 18.24 13.02 7.55
C VAL A 196 17.88 14.46 7.90
N GLU A 197 18.84 15.29 8.32
CA GLU A 197 18.64 16.70 8.66
C GLU A 197 18.50 17.61 7.44
N LYS A 198 19.22 17.32 6.34
CA LYS A 198 19.14 18.10 5.08
C LYS A 198 17.89 17.80 4.28
N THR A 199 17.45 16.55 4.27
CA THR A 199 16.17 16.19 3.66
C THR A 199 15.10 16.68 4.62
N GLU A 200 14.16 17.50 4.16
CA GLU A 200 12.92 17.81 4.89
C GLU A 200 12.06 16.53 5.00
N GLY A 201 12.58 15.47 5.63
CA GLY A 201 12.02 14.13 5.65
C GLY A 201 12.49 13.21 4.52
N ILE A 202 12.56 11.91 4.82
CA ILE A 202 12.75 10.84 3.86
C ILE A 202 11.37 10.44 3.32
N ILE A 203 11.19 10.49 2.01
CA ILE A 203 9.97 10.07 1.30
C ILE A 203 10.30 8.87 0.41
N LEU A 204 9.58 7.77 0.62
CA LEU A 204 9.68 6.56 -0.20
C LEU A 204 8.31 6.24 -0.81
N GLU A 205 8.25 6.28 -2.14
CA GLU A 205 7.06 5.86 -2.89
C GLU A 205 7.27 4.46 -3.44
N LEU A 206 6.33 3.57 -3.14
CA LEU A 206 6.36 2.18 -3.59
C LEU A 206 5.19 1.91 -4.55
N LYS A 207 5.51 1.44 -5.75
CA LYS A 207 4.56 0.91 -6.73
C LYS A 207 4.91 -0.56 -6.98
N LEU A 208 3.92 -1.44 -6.85
CA LEU A 208 4.09 -2.90 -6.80
C LEU A 208 3.75 -3.61 -8.11
#